data_AF-A0A7C0XYY2-F1
#
_entry.id   AF-A0A7C0XYY2-F1
#
_cell.length_a   1.000
_cell.length_b   1.000
_cell.length_c   1.000
_cell.angle_alpha   90.00
_cell.angle_beta   90.00
_cell.angle_gamma   90.00
#
_symmetry.space_group_name_H-M   'P 1'
#
loop_
_entity.id
_entity.type
_entity.pdbx_description
1 polymer ?
#
loop_
_entity_poly.entity_id
_entity_poly.type
_entity_poly.pdbx_seq_one_letter_code
_entity_poly.pdbx_strand_id
1 'polypeptide(L)'
;MRKLSILLSVFVLFGLFGMAFASAATVAVDLAHGENEKYLAEDVLEYGTNKTLAHGIVKTITDVEWGYFGDPMAADTLGIKHLGEKITANALANVDMLILGQPTSPFAPDEIQAIAEWFKQGGKVLWVAADSDYGSGPQAQDIANSVLEQLGVGHLRIDLCSIEDPTSNAKKSYRVVGLVQPDDNTPDKEKLTQNFQHEGKVLYHGPAVVAWVDDNGNWQKLVDGNIPE
;
A
#
# COMPACT_ATOMS: atom_id res chain seq x y z
N MET A 1 -3.50 -43.41 38.34
CA MET A 1 -4.66 -42.92 37.56
C MET A 1 -4.71 -41.39 37.36
N ARG A 2 -4.06 -40.55 38.19
CA ARG A 2 -4.05 -39.07 37.99
C ARG A 2 -3.19 -38.53 36.83
N LYS A 3 -2.21 -39.28 36.33
CA LYS A 3 -1.33 -38.84 35.22
C LYS A 3 -1.92 -39.07 33.82
N LEU A 4 -2.94 -39.93 33.68
CA LEU A 4 -3.58 -40.23 32.40
C LEU A 4 -4.70 -39.23 32.07
N SER A 5 -5.39 -38.71 33.09
CA SER A 5 -6.46 -37.71 32.94
C SER A 5 -5.94 -36.33 32.51
N ILE A 6 -4.68 -36.00 32.83
CA ILE A 6 -4.04 -34.73 32.45
C ILE A 6 -3.62 -34.75 30.97
N LEU A 7 -3.18 -35.90 30.44
CA LEU A 7 -2.81 -36.01 29.03
C LEU A 7 -4.03 -35.91 28.10
N LEU A 8 -5.17 -36.48 28.48
CA LEU A 8 -6.40 -36.38 27.67
C LEU A 8 -6.98 -34.94 27.66
N SER A 9 -6.86 -34.20 28.76
CA SER A 9 -7.37 -32.83 28.84
C SER A 9 -6.51 -31.83 28.05
N VAL A 10 -5.19 -32.05 27.97
CA VAL A 10 -4.30 -31.24 27.11
C VAL A 10 -4.60 -31.46 25.62
N PHE A 11 -4.88 -32.70 25.19
CA PHE A 11 -5.23 -32.98 23.78
C PHE A 11 -6.61 -32.43 23.38
N VAL A 12 -7.58 -32.42 24.29
CA VAL A 12 -8.91 -31.81 24.04
C VAL A 12 -8.83 -30.28 23.96
N LEU A 13 -7.92 -29.65 24.71
CA LEU A 13 -7.65 -28.21 24.61
C LEU A 13 -6.97 -27.84 23.27
N PHE A 14 -6.02 -28.62 22.77
CA PHE A 14 -5.44 -28.39 21.43
C PHE A 14 -6.43 -28.70 20.28
N GLY A 15 -7.42 -29.56 20.50
CA GLY A 15 -8.50 -29.81 19.54
C GLY A 15 -9.57 -28.72 19.48
N LEU A 16 -9.78 -27.98 20.57
CA LEU A 16 -10.74 -26.86 20.67
C LEU A 16 -10.12 -25.51 20.30
N PHE A 17 -8.83 -25.32 20.54
CA PHE A 17 -8.03 -24.22 20.01
C PHE A 17 -7.24 -24.74 18.81
N GLY A 18 -7.96 -25.20 17.79
CA GLY A 18 -7.38 -25.57 16.52
C GLY A 18 -6.34 -24.52 16.15
N MET A 19 -5.14 -24.96 15.76
CA MET A 19 -4.15 -24.06 15.20
C MET A 19 -4.84 -23.30 14.08
N ALA A 20 -5.23 -22.06 14.35
CA ALA A 20 -5.60 -21.12 13.33
C ALA A 20 -4.30 -20.93 12.56
N PHE A 21 -4.13 -21.74 11.51
CA PHE A 21 -3.27 -21.35 10.42
C PHE A 21 -3.81 -19.99 10.02
N ALA A 22 -3.05 -18.93 10.29
CA ALA A 22 -3.39 -17.62 9.78
C ALA A 22 -3.62 -17.81 8.28
N SER A 23 -4.85 -17.58 7.82
CA SER A 23 -5.11 -17.54 6.38
C SER A 23 -4.21 -16.47 5.78
N ALA A 24 -3.78 -16.68 4.54
CA ALA A 24 -3.06 -15.65 3.81
C ALA A 24 -3.84 -14.32 3.89
N ALA A 25 -3.15 -13.22 4.17
CA ALA A 25 -3.79 -11.91 4.21
C ALA A 25 -4.37 -11.60 2.83
N THR A 26 -5.54 -10.97 2.77
CA THR A 26 -6.14 -10.57 1.48
C THR A 26 -5.79 -9.12 1.16
N VAL A 27 -5.15 -8.89 0.02
CA VAL A 27 -4.77 -7.56 -0.46
C VAL A 27 -5.60 -7.21 -1.69
N ALA A 28 -6.36 -6.12 -1.62
CA ALA A 28 -7.08 -5.54 -2.74
C ALA A 28 -6.34 -4.33 -3.30
N VAL A 29 -6.31 -4.22 -4.62
CA VAL A 29 -5.79 -3.06 -5.35
C VAL A 29 -6.91 -2.40 -6.12
N ASP A 30 -6.94 -1.07 -6.10
CA ASP A 30 -7.88 -0.30 -6.88
C ASP A 30 -7.29 0.04 -8.25
N LEU A 31 -8.03 -0.31 -9.30
CA LEU A 31 -7.79 0.08 -10.70
C LEU A 31 -9.05 0.74 -11.30
N ALA A 32 -10.09 0.95 -10.50
CA ALA A 32 -11.35 1.54 -10.96
C ALA A 32 -11.26 3.06 -11.14
N HIS A 33 -10.22 3.70 -10.58
CA HIS A 33 -10.06 5.15 -10.55
C HIS A 33 -8.89 5.63 -11.42
N GLY A 34 -8.52 4.84 -12.42
CA GLY A 34 -7.53 5.17 -13.45
C GLY A 34 -6.08 4.91 -13.05
N GLU A 35 -5.86 4.16 -11.98
CA GLU A 35 -4.56 3.56 -11.66
C GLU A 35 -4.09 2.63 -12.77
N ASN A 36 -2.77 2.45 -12.86
CA ASN A 36 -2.14 1.63 -13.89
C ASN A 36 -1.66 0.28 -13.32
N GLU A 37 -1.92 -0.80 -14.05
CA GLU A 37 -1.61 -2.17 -13.67
C GLU A 37 -0.19 -2.64 -14.03
N LYS A 38 0.59 -1.84 -14.75
CA LYS A 38 1.87 -2.25 -15.35
C LYS A 38 2.82 -2.92 -14.37
N TYR A 39 3.12 -2.30 -13.24
CA TYR A 39 4.08 -2.89 -12.28
C TYR A 39 3.42 -3.86 -11.28
N LEU A 40 2.08 -3.93 -11.30
CA LEU A 40 1.35 -4.90 -10.51
C LEU A 40 1.51 -6.31 -11.11
N ALA A 41 1.36 -6.45 -12.43
CA ALA A 41 1.39 -7.73 -13.12
C ALA A 41 2.55 -7.91 -14.11
N GLU A 42 2.95 -6.84 -14.83
CA GLU A 42 4.05 -6.93 -15.79
C GLU A 42 5.42 -6.86 -15.11
N ASP A 43 6.40 -7.45 -15.78
CA ASP A 43 7.78 -7.42 -15.32
C ASP A 43 8.41 -6.05 -15.64
N VAL A 44 9.24 -5.55 -14.74
CA VAL A 44 10.09 -4.39 -15.00
C VAL A 44 11.24 -4.84 -15.88
N LEU A 45 11.35 -4.27 -17.08
CA LEU A 45 12.37 -4.62 -18.06
C LEU A 45 13.47 -3.55 -18.16
N GLU A 46 14.69 -4.00 -18.37
CA GLU A 46 15.84 -3.15 -18.68
C GLU A 46 15.67 -2.53 -20.08
N TYR A 47 15.82 -1.21 -20.14
CA TYR A 47 15.71 -0.47 -21.39
C TYR A 47 16.79 -0.91 -22.41
N GLY A 48 16.35 -1.23 -23.62
CA GLY A 48 17.23 -1.56 -24.75
C GLY A 48 17.65 -3.03 -24.84
N THR A 49 17.64 -3.78 -23.72
CA THR A 49 17.96 -5.21 -23.71
C THR A 49 16.72 -6.09 -23.51
N ASN A 50 15.62 -5.53 -22.99
CA ASN A 50 14.41 -6.25 -22.56
C ASN A 50 14.67 -7.35 -21.53
N LYS A 51 15.79 -7.27 -20.81
CA LYS A 51 16.09 -8.19 -19.71
C LYS A 51 15.18 -7.87 -18.52
N THR A 52 14.56 -8.87 -17.92
CA THR A 52 13.80 -8.68 -16.68
C THR A 52 14.72 -8.21 -15.54
N LEU A 53 14.40 -7.05 -14.97
CA LEU A 53 15.03 -6.48 -13.76
C LEU A 53 14.29 -6.90 -12.49
N ALA A 54 12.97 -6.92 -12.54
CA ALA A 54 12.10 -7.39 -11.46
C ALA A 54 10.81 -7.95 -12.04
N HIS A 55 10.22 -8.94 -11.37
CA HIS A 55 8.88 -9.42 -11.72
C HIS A 55 7.82 -8.49 -11.14
N GLY A 56 6.61 -8.49 -11.74
CA GLY A 56 5.46 -7.75 -11.21
C GLY A 56 5.16 -8.11 -9.74
N ILE A 57 4.54 -7.18 -9.01
CA ILE A 57 4.28 -7.31 -7.57
C ILE A 57 3.51 -8.59 -7.24
N VAL A 58 2.44 -8.89 -7.99
CA VAL A 58 1.59 -10.08 -7.78
C VAL A 58 2.38 -11.39 -7.92
N LYS A 59 3.32 -11.44 -8.87
CA LYS A 59 4.16 -12.63 -9.09
C LYS A 59 5.23 -12.81 -8.01
N THR A 60 5.56 -11.73 -7.31
CA THR A 60 6.66 -11.68 -6.35
C THR A 60 6.16 -11.95 -4.93
N ILE A 61 5.01 -11.39 -4.56
CA ILE A 61 4.40 -11.54 -3.24
C ILE A 61 3.31 -12.61 -3.31
N THR A 62 3.67 -13.85 -3.00
CA THR A 62 2.80 -15.03 -3.18
C THR A 62 2.18 -15.56 -1.88
N ASP A 63 2.50 -14.95 -0.74
CA ASP A 63 2.01 -15.31 0.60
C ASP A 63 0.72 -14.57 1.00
N VAL A 64 0.11 -13.85 0.05
CA VAL A 64 -1.16 -13.13 0.20
C VAL A 64 -2.15 -13.54 -0.88
N GLU A 65 -3.44 -13.39 -0.60
CA GLU A 65 -4.49 -13.49 -1.62
C GLU A 65 -4.71 -12.13 -2.27
N TRP A 66 -4.42 -12.02 -3.57
CA TRP A 66 -4.63 -10.79 -4.31
C TRP A 66 -6.04 -10.70 -4.90
N GLY A 67 -6.62 -9.51 -4.85
CA GLY A 67 -7.82 -9.14 -5.60
C GLY A 67 -7.74 -7.72 -6.14
N TYR A 68 -8.61 -7.38 -7.08
CA TYR A 68 -8.65 -6.04 -7.66
C TYR A 68 -10.07 -5.52 -7.91
N PHE A 69 -10.21 -4.20 -7.85
CA PHE A 69 -11.37 -3.47 -8.34
C PHE A 69 -11.05 -2.83 -9.69
N GLY A 70 -12.03 -2.80 -10.60
CA GLY A 70 -11.87 -2.16 -11.93
C GLY A 70 -12.39 -3.03 -13.07
N ASP A 71 -11.89 -2.79 -14.29
CA ASP A 71 -12.38 -3.46 -15.49
C ASP A 71 -12.21 -5.00 -15.41
N PRO A 72 -13.28 -5.81 -15.59
CA PRO A 72 -13.16 -7.26 -15.65
C PRO A 72 -12.20 -7.76 -16.75
N MET A 73 -11.95 -6.97 -17.80
CA MET A 73 -11.00 -7.32 -18.86
C MET A 73 -9.54 -7.36 -18.38
N ALA A 74 -9.21 -6.74 -17.24
CA ALA A 74 -7.86 -6.80 -16.67
C ALA A 74 -7.53 -8.17 -16.04
N ALA A 75 -8.53 -9.03 -15.80
CA ALA A 75 -8.36 -10.29 -15.07
C ALA A 75 -7.32 -11.22 -15.72
N ASP A 76 -7.31 -11.32 -17.05
CA ASP A 76 -6.38 -12.19 -17.78
C ASP A 76 -4.93 -11.70 -17.65
N THR A 77 -4.72 -10.38 -17.67
CA THR A 77 -3.40 -9.77 -17.48
C THR A 77 -2.91 -9.92 -16.04
N LEU A 78 -3.79 -9.70 -15.08
CA LEU A 78 -3.44 -9.70 -13.66
C LEU A 78 -3.28 -11.10 -13.07
N GLY A 79 -4.12 -12.06 -13.50
CA GLY A 79 -4.16 -13.41 -12.94
C GLY A 79 -4.63 -13.46 -11.47
N ILE A 80 -5.36 -12.45 -11.01
CA ILE A 80 -5.87 -12.33 -9.62
C ILE A 80 -7.39 -12.16 -9.62
N LYS A 81 -8.00 -12.28 -8.43
CA LYS A 81 -9.45 -12.27 -8.29
C LYS A 81 -10.04 -10.89 -8.60
N HIS A 82 -11.01 -10.82 -9.52
CA HIS A 82 -11.84 -9.64 -9.69
C HIS A 82 -12.85 -9.52 -8.53
N LEU A 83 -12.81 -8.40 -7.82
CA LEU A 83 -13.67 -8.12 -6.67
C LEU A 83 -14.91 -7.29 -7.05
N GLY A 84 -14.88 -6.65 -8.22
CA GLY A 84 -15.97 -5.85 -8.77
C GLY A 84 -15.44 -4.68 -9.59
N GLU A 85 -16.31 -4.03 -10.36
CA GLU A 85 -15.96 -2.82 -11.11
C GLU A 85 -15.76 -1.58 -10.21
N LYS A 86 -16.30 -1.63 -8.99
CA LYS A 86 -16.28 -0.55 -8.00
C LYS A 86 -16.08 -1.10 -6.60
N ILE A 87 -15.62 -0.24 -5.70
CA ILE A 87 -15.42 -0.60 -4.30
C ILE A 87 -16.78 -0.69 -3.59
N THR A 88 -17.05 -1.82 -2.92
CA THR A 88 -18.30 -1.99 -2.15
C THR A 88 -18.03 -2.66 -0.82
N ALA A 89 -18.89 -2.41 0.16
CA ALA A 89 -18.76 -3.01 1.50
C ALA A 89 -18.72 -4.55 1.45
N ASN A 90 -19.55 -5.17 0.60
CA ASN A 90 -19.57 -6.62 0.44
C ASN A 90 -18.26 -7.17 -0.16
N ALA A 91 -17.68 -6.47 -1.13
CA ALA A 91 -16.44 -6.89 -1.75
C ALA A 91 -15.23 -6.71 -0.80
N LEU A 92 -15.27 -5.70 0.07
CA LEU A 92 -14.26 -5.43 1.09
C LEU A 92 -14.33 -6.36 2.32
N ALA A 93 -15.41 -7.13 2.49
CA ALA A 93 -15.67 -7.88 3.73
C ALA A 93 -14.53 -8.83 4.16
N ASN A 94 -13.82 -9.42 3.20
CA ASN A 94 -12.69 -10.32 3.43
C ASN A 94 -11.34 -9.72 3.05
N VAL A 95 -11.28 -8.40 2.79
CA VAL A 95 -10.03 -7.70 2.45
C VAL A 95 -9.37 -7.22 3.73
N ASP A 96 -8.06 -7.47 3.87
CA ASP A 96 -7.25 -7.02 5.01
C ASP A 96 -6.48 -5.74 4.70
N MET A 97 -6.07 -5.57 3.44
CA MET A 97 -5.38 -4.37 2.96
C MET A 97 -6.00 -3.86 1.66
N LEU A 98 -6.21 -2.54 1.57
CA LEU A 98 -6.65 -1.87 0.35
C LEU A 98 -5.56 -0.90 -0.11
N ILE A 99 -5.17 -0.99 -1.38
CA ILE A 99 -4.20 -0.12 -2.02
C ILE A 99 -4.89 0.78 -3.05
N LEU A 100 -4.86 2.08 -2.80
CA LEU A 100 -5.22 3.14 -3.74
C LEU A 100 -3.91 3.69 -4.32
N GLY A 101 -3.54 3.27 -5.54
CA GLY A 101 -2.19 3.45 -6.09
C GLY A 101 -1.89 4.88 -6.52
N GLN A 102 -2.55 5.37 -7.56
CA GLN A 102 -2.47 6.75 -8.03
C GLN A 102 -3.80 7.08 -8.70
N PRO A 103 -4.83 7.47 -7.93
CA PRO A 103 -6.13 7.73 -8.49
C PRO A 103 -6.09 8.98 -9.38
N THR A 104 -6.78 8.91 -10.51
CA THR A 104 -6.91 10.01 -11.49
C THR A 104 -8.36 10.47 -11.67
N SER A 105 -9.31 9.74 -11.09
CA SER A 105 -10.72 10.13 -10.99
C SER A 105 -11.23 10.07 -9.55
N PRO A 106 -12.21 10.91 -9.18
CA PRO A 106 -12.78 10.90 -7.84
C PRO A 106 -13.59 9.63 -7.57
N PHE A 107 -13.63 9.24 -6.30
CA PHE A 107 -14.41 8.12 -5.78
C PHE A 107 -15.88 8.53 -5.59
N ALA A 108 -16.80 7.59 -5.81
CA ALA A 108 -18.20 7.84 -5.51
C ALA A 108 -18.47 7.87 -4.00
N PRO A 109 -19.51 8.60 -3.53
CA PRO A 109 -19.81 8.71 -2.10
C PRO A 109 -20.04 7.36 -1.38
N ASP A 110 -20.64 6.38 -2.08
CA ASP A 110 -20.87 5.03 -1.57
C ASP A 110 -19.57 4.22 -1.44
N GLU A 111 -18.60 4.45 -2.33
CA GLU A 111 -17.26 3.85 -2.23
C GLU A 111 -16.50 4.40 -1.02
N ILE A 112 -16.51 5.72 -0.83
CA ILE A 112 -15.92 6.37 0.34
C ILE A 112 -16.56 5.86 1.64
N GLN A 113 -17.88 5.73 1.68
CA GLN A 113 -18.58 5.16 2.83
C GLN A 113 -18.15 3.71 3.09
N ALA A 114 -18.06 2.87 2.05
CA ALA A 114 -17.63 1.48 2.18
C ALA A 114 -16.19 1.38 2.72
N ILE A 115 -15.26 2.20 2.23
CA ILE A 115 -13.87 2.25 2.70
C ILE A 115 -13.84 2.72 4.17
N ALA A 116 -14.60 3.75 4.53
CA ALA A 116 -14.64 4.28 5.89
C ALA A 116 -15.16 3.23 6.89
N GLU A 117 -16.25 2.55 6.56
CA GLU A 117 -16.85 1.52 7.40
C GLU A 117 -15.95 0.29 7.52
N TRP A 118 -15.31 -0.12 6.42
CA TRP A 118 -14.34 -1.21 6.40
C TRP A 118 -13.12 -0.89 7.28
N PHE A 119 -12.53 0.30 7.12
CA PHE A 119 -11.31 0.68 7.86
C PHE A 119 -11.58 0.79 9.38
N LYS A 120 -12.76 1.27 9.77
CA LYS A 120 -13.19 1.37 11.18
C LYS A 120 -13.37 0.04 11.90
N GLN A 121 -13.39 -1.09 11.18
CA GLN A 121 -13.48 -2.42 11.81
C GLN A 121 -12.21 -2.78 12.60
N GLY A 122 -11.09 -2.10 12.32
CA GLY A 122 -9.80 -2.42 12.92
C GLY A 122 -9.14 -3.64 12.28
N GLY A 123 -7.82 -3.79 12.48
CA GLY A 123 -7.05 -4.86 11.84
C GLY A 123 -6.97 -4.74 10.32
N LYS A 124 -7.19 -3.54 9.77
CA LYS A 124 -7.15 -3.22 8.35
C LYS A 124 -6.00 -2.28 8.02
N VAL A 125 -5.49 -2.34 6.80
CA VAL A 125 -4.42 -1.45 6.29
C VAL A 125 -4.91 -0.72 5.05
N LEU A 126 -4.94 0.61 5.11
CA LEU A 126 -5.22 1.45 3.94
C LEU A 126 -3.90 2.06 3.45
N TRP A 127 -3.54 1.78 2.20
CA TRP A 127 -2.45 2.45 1.51
C TRP A 127 -3.04 3.44 0.52
N VAL A 128 -2.70 4.71 0.65
CA VAL A 128 -3.09 5.76 -0.30
C VAL A 128 -1.83 6.39 -0.87
N ALA A 129 -1.69 6.35 -2.19
CA ALA A 129 -0.59 6.99 -2.90
C ALA A 129 -1.11 8.00 -3.94
N ALA A 130 -0.24 8.90 -4.33
CA ALA A 130 -0.45 9.91 -5.35
C ALA A 130 0.88 10.25 -6.03
N ASP A 131 0.96 11.40 -6.68
CA ASP A 131 2.13 11.88 -7.41
C ASP A 131 2.70 13.14 -6.73
N SER A 132 3.69 13.76 -7.37
CA SER A 132 4.20 15.12 -7.08
C SER A 132 3.32 16.23 -7.68
N ASP A 133 3.73 17.48 -7.50
CA ASP A 133 3.06 18.65 -8.10
C ASP A 133 3.35 18.85 -9.61
N TYR A 134 3.99 17.88 -10.27
CA TYR A 134 4.33 17.95 -11.69
C TYR A 134 3.25 17.37 -12.60
N GLY A 135 2.94 18.05 -13.72
CA GLY A 135 2.04 17.53 -14.75
C GLY A 135 0.61 17.34 -14.24
N SER A 136 0.07 16.13 -14.35
CA SER A 136 -1.25 15.75 -13.79
C SER A 136 -1.20 15.41 -12.30
N GLY A 137 -0.02 15.44 -11.69
CA GLY A 137 0.16 15.04 -10.31
C GLY A 137 -0.63 15.84 -9.27
N PRO A 138 -0.81 17.17 -9.39
CA PRO A 138 -1.69 17.94 -8.50
C PRO A 138 -3.12 17.39 -8.43
N GLN A 139 -3.66 16.91 -9.55
CA GLN A 139 -4.99 16.31 -9.58
C GLN A 139 -5.02 15.01 -8.78
N ALA A 140 -4.00 14.16 -8.90
CA ALA A 140 -3.90 12.92 -8.13
C ALA A 140 -3.74 13.21 -6.62
N GLN A 141 -2.97 14.24 -6.27
CA GLN A 141 -2.81 14.69 -4.88
C GLN A 141 -4.14 15.21 -4.31
N ASP A 142 -4.89 16.01 -5.06
CA ASP A 142 -6.20 16.52 -4.64
C ASP A 142 -7.20 15.38 -4.41
N ILE A 143 -7.23 14.37 -5.29
CA ILE A 143 -8.12 13.20 -5.15
C ILE A 143 -7.73 12.36 -3.93
N ALA A 144 -6.44 12.05 -3.77
CA ALA A 144 -5.95 11.28 -2.63
C ALA A 144 -6.23 12.00 -1.30
N ASN A 145 -5.96 13.31 -1.22
CA ASN A 145 -6.24 14.11 -0.03
C ASN A 145 -7.74 14.18 0.26
N SER A 146 -8.59 14.31 -0.78
CA SER A 146 -10.04 14.30 -0.60
C SER A 146 -10.55 12.97 -0.03
N VAL A 147 -9.94 11.83 -0.39
CA VAL A 147 -10.23 10.54 0.24
C VAL A 147 -9.85 10.57 1.72
N LEU A 148 -8.62 10.96 2.05
CA LEU A 148 -8.13 11.00 3.44
C LEU A 148 -9.01 11.91 4.33
N GLU A 149 -9.38 13.09 3.83
CA GLU A 149 -10.28 14.03 4.51
C GLU A 149 -11.67 13.43 4.76
N GLN A 150 -12.28 12.81 3.75
CA GLN A 150 -13.62 12.23 3.86
C GLN A 150 -13.66 11.00 4.77
N LEU A 151 -12.58 10.22 4.83
CA LEU A 151 -12.44 9.11 5.77
C LEU A 151 -12.24 9.61 7.22
N GLY A 152 -11.88 10.88 7.40
CA GLY A 152 -11.49 11.44 8.68
C GLY A 152 -10.22 10.80 9.25
N VAL A 153 -9.35 10.26 8.38
CA VAL A 153 -8.11 9.59 8.78
C VAL A 153 -7.00 10.61 9.01
N GLY A 154 -7.18 11.34 10.10
CA GLY A 154 -6.16 12.19 10.69
C GLY A 154 -5.72 13.37 9.83
N HIS A 155 -4.71 14.02 10.38
CA HIS A 155 -4.08 15.23 9.88
C HIS A 155 -3.03 14.95 8.79
N LEU A 156 -3.06 13.79 8.14
CA LEU A 156 -2.10 13.41 7.12
C LEU A 156 -2.59 13.85 5.73
N ARG A 157 -1.67 14.40 4.93
CA ARG A 157 -1.94 14.75 3.54
C ARG A 157 -0.70 14.54 2.68
N ILE A 158 -0.90 14.38 1.39
CA ILE A 158 0.16 14.48 0.40
C ILE A 158 0.28 15.97 0.04
N ASP A 159 1.44 16.55 0.34
CA ASP A 159 1.65 17.98 0.13
C ASP A 159 1.78 18.31 -1.35
N LEU A 160 1.22 19.46 -1.75
CA LEU A 160 1.23 19.92 -3.14
C LEU A 160 2.59 20.53 -3.50
N CYS A 161 3.64 19.70 -3.43
CA CYS A 161 5.01 20.05 -3.75
C CYS A 161 5.74 18.86 -4.39
N SER A 162 6.86 19.17 -5.05
CA SER A 162 7.89 18.20 -5.42
C SER A 162 9.15 18.41 -4.59
N ILE A 163 9.78 17.29 -4.21
CA ILE A 163 11.08 17.32 -3.55
C ILE A 163 12.17 17.41 -4.63
N GLU A 164 13.09 18.33 -4.42
CA GLU A 164 14.32 18.44 -5.19
C GLU A 164 15.54 18.30 -4.28
N ASP A 165 16.51 17.47 -4.68
CA ASP A 165 17.81 17.37 -4.01
C ASP A 165 18.95 17.72 -5.00
N PRO A 166 19.57 18.89 -4.90
CA PRO A 166 20.66 19.28 -5.80
C PRO A 166 21.96 18.50 -5.57
N THR A 167 22.07 17.73 -4.49
CA THR A 167 23.27 17.01 -4.07
C THR A 167 23.13 15.50 -4.29
N SER A 168 22.11 14.86 -3.70
CA SER A 168 21.89 13.41 -3.78
C SER A 168 20.87 13.09 -4.86
N ASN A 169 21.30 13.12 -6.12
CA ASN A 169 20.41 12.89 -7.25
C ASN A 169 21.02 12.08 -8.40
N ALA A 170 20.15 11.57 -9.27
CA ALA A 170 20.52 10.90 -10.51
C ALA A 170 20.59 11.89 -11.69
N LYS A 171 21.56 12.81 -11.64
CA LYS A 171 21.91 13.84 -12.65
C LYS A 171 21.00 15.08 -12.73
N LYS A 172 19.85 15.09 -12.05
CA LYS A 172 18.88 16.21 -12.02
C LYS A 172 18.26 16.29 -10.63
N SER A 173 18.04 17.48 -10.10
CA SER A 173 17.56 17.69 -8.72
C SER A 173 16.23 16.99 -8.40
N TYR A 174 15.29 16.92 -9.36
CA TYR A 174 14.02 16.19 -9.22
C TYR A 174 14.17 14.65 -9.25
N ARG A 175 15.36 14.12 -9.54
CA ARG A 175 15.67 12.68 -9.54
C ARG A 175 16.34 12.31 -8.23
N VAL A 176 15.61 12.52 -7.15
CA VAL A 176 16.08 12.37 -5.77
C VAL A 176 16.52 10.92 -5.55
N VAL A 177 17.71 10.74 -4.97
CA VAL A 177 18.21 9.42 -4.56
C VAL A 177 17.96 9.28 -3.06
N GLY A 178 16.99 8.44 -2.71
CA GLY A 178 16.72 8.09 -1.31
C GLY A 178 17.50 6.84 -0.89
N LEU A 179 17.64 6.68 0.43
CA LEU A 179 18.19 5.48 1.05
C LEU A 179 17.05 4.71 1.69
N VAL A 180 16.84 3.47 1.28
CA VAL A 180 15.87 2.60 1.94
C VAL A 180 16.57 1.93 3.11
N GLN A 181 16.36 2.50 4.30
CA GLN A 181 16.97 2.08 5.55
C GLN A 181 15.88 1.88 6.61
N PRO A 182 15.19 0.73 6.59
CA PRO A 182 14.18 0.42 7.61
C PRO A 182 14.80 0.34 9.01
N ASP A 183 14.01 0.65 10.02
CA ASP A 183 14.42 0.61 11.43
C ASP A 183 14.89 -0.78 11.84
N ASP A 184 15.78 -0.81 12.84
CA ASP A 184 16.40 -2.07 13.25
C ASP A 184 15.40 -3.11 13.79
N ASN A 185 14.27 -2.65 14.31
CA ASN A 185 13.20 -3.47 14.88
C ASN A 185 12.08 -3.80 13.86
N THR A 186 12.18 -3.33 12.61
CA THR A 186 11.20 -3.69 11.57
C THR A 186 11.27 -5.20 11.31
N PRO A 187 10.16 -5.95 11.44
CA PRO A 187 10.14 -7.36 11.11
C PRO A 187 10.55 -7.59 9.66
N ASP A 188 11.38 -8.60 9.41
CA ASP A 188 11.87 -8.96 8.07
C ASP A 188 12.50 -7.79 7.29
N LYS A 189 13.12 -6.81 7.97
CA LYS A 189 13.70 -5.62 7.32
C LYS A 189 14.70 -5.95 6.21
N GLU A 190 15.41 -7.08 6.30
CA GLU A 190 16.34 -7.52 5.26
C GLU A 190 15.62 -7.88 3.96
N LYS A 191 14.34 -8.30 4.01
CA LYS A 191 13.53 -8.55 2.80
C LYS A 191 13.20 -7.25 2.07
N LEU A 192 12.99 -6.15 2.80
CA LEU A 192 12.66 -4.83 2.21
C LEU A 192 13.79 -4.26 1.33
N THR A 193 15.03 -4.62 1.64
CA THR A 193 16.22 -4.16 0.91
C THR A 193 16.92 -5.28 0.15
N GLN A 194 16.30 -6.46 0.09
CA GLN A 194 16.90 -7.63 -0.54
C GLN A 194 17.18 -7.36 -2.02
N ASN A 195 18.38 -7.70 -2.46
CA ASN A 195 18.86 -7.50 -3.84
C ASN A 195 18.95 -6.05 -4.29
N PHE A 196 18.76 -5.07 -3.40
CA PHE A 196 18.98 -3.68 -3.76
C PHE A 196 20.43 -3.50 -4.19
N GLN A 197 20.60 -2.90 -5.36
CA GLN A 197 21.91 -2.53 -5.87
C GLN A 197 22.33 -1.19 -5.26
N HIS A 198 23.57 -0.78 -5.50
CA HIS A 198 24.06 0.55 -5.13
C HIS A 198 23.89 0.90 -3.64
N GLU A 199 24.09 -0.08 -2.75
CA GLU A 199 24.04 0.12 -1.29
C GLU A 199 22.66 0.60 -0.79
N GLY A 200 21.58 0.18 -1.45
CA GLY A 200 20.22 0.55 -1.04
C GLY A 200 19.74 1.92 -1.54
N LYS A 201 20.49 2.55 -2.45
CA LYS A 201 20.12 3.81 -3.11
C LYS A 201 19.01 3.55 -4.13
N VAL A 202 17.86 4.21 -3.94
CA VAL A 202 16.69 4.11 -4.82
C VAL A 202 16.41 5.47 -5.45
N LEU A 203 16.13 5.47 -6.75
CA LEU A 203 15.71 6.66 -7.47
C LEU A 203 14.22 6.90 -7.24
N TYR A 204 13.90 8.06 -6.70
CA TYR A 204 12.57 8.63 -6.67
C TYR A 204 12.47 9.70 -7.77
N HIS A 205 11.64 9.47 -8.78
CA HIS A 205 11.55 10.32 -9.97
C HIS A 205 10.45 11.37 -9.80
N GLY A 206 10.76 12.45 -9.08
CA GLY A 206 9.81 13.50 -8.68
C GLY A 206 8.94 13.04 -7.51
N PRO A 207 9.50 12.79 -6.31
CA PRO A 207 8.69 12.41 -5.16
C PRO A 207 7.95 13.61 -4.55
N ALA A 208 6.80 13.32 -3.95
CA ALA A 208 6.06 14.22 -3.07
C ALA A 208 6.42 13.99 -1.59
N VAL A 209 5.91 14.85 -0.72
CA VAL A 209 6.06 14.72 0.74
C VAL A 209 4.73 14.31 1.38
N VAL A 210 4.78 13.37 2.33
CA VAL A 210 3.67 13.16 3.27
C VAL A 210 3.82 14.16 4.40
N ALA A 211 2.79 14.99 4.57
CA ALA A 211 2.71 16.05 5.55
C ALA A 211 1.79 15.69 6.71
N TRP A 212 2.08 16.26 7.86
CA TRP A 212 1.11 16.42 8.95
C TRP A 212 0.63 17.88 8.97
N VAL A 213 -0.69 18.10 9.02
CA VAL A 213 -1.32 19.42 9.11
C VAL A 213 -2.26 19.48 10.31
N ASP A 214 -2.04 20.41 11.24
CA ASP A 214 -2.92 20.55 12.41
C ASP A 214 -4.36 20.98 12.05
N ASP A 215 -5.26 21.04 13.05
CA ASP A 215 -6.66 21.49 12.88
C ASP A 215 -6.81 22.87 12.22
N ASN A 216 -5.77 23.71 12.28
CA ASN A 216 -5.77 25.03 11.67
C ASN A 216 -5.16 25.02 10.26
N GLY A 217 -4.79 23.85 9.75
CA GLY A 217 -4.16 23.65 8.45
C GLY A 217 -2.68 24.01 8.41
N ASN A 218 -2.02 24.21 9.57
CA ASN A 218 -0.59 24.53 9.57
C ASN A 218 0.23 23.26 9.40
N TRP A 219 1.25 23.35 8.55
CA TRP A 219 2.23 22.29 8.35
C TRP A 219 3.05 22.03 9.60
N GLN A 220 3.28 20.76 9.87
CA GLN A 220 4.02 20.31 11.03
C GLN A 220 5.05 19.26 10.63
N LYS A 221 6.20 19.27 11.31
CA LYS A 221 7.27 18.32 11.04
C LYS A 221 6.92 16.97 11.63
N LEU A 222 6.94 15.93 10.79
CA LEU A 222 7.01 14.55 11.26
C LEU A 222 8.44 14.29 11.75
N VAL A 223 8.59 14.09 13.06
CA VAL A 223 9.88 13.75 13.69
C VAL A 223 9.67 12.50 14.55
N ASP A 224 10.66 11.60 14.53
CA ASP A 224 10.61 10.37 15.32
C ASP A 224 10.29 10.67 16.79
N GLY A 225 9.29 9.98 17.34
CA GLY A 225 8.81 10.16 18.71
C GLY A 225 7.70 11.20 18.90
N ASN A 226 7.39 12.02 17.88
CA ASN A 226 6.19 12.87 17.86
C ASN A 226 5.19 12.32 16.85
N ILE A 227 4.51 11.25 17.23
CA ILE A 227 3.36 10.75 16.48
C ILE A 227 2.19 11.66 16.84
N PRO A 228 1.56 12.35 15.86
CA PRO A 228 0.33 13.11 16.11
C PRO A 228 -0.75 12.21 16.72
N GLU A 229 -1.47 12.71 17.73
CA GLU A 229 -2.63 12.00 18.30
C GLU A 229 -3.75 11.78 17.26
#